data_AF-A0A7L4H369-F1
#
_entry.id   AF-A0A7L4H369-F1
#
_cell.length_a   1.000
_cell.length_b   1.000
_cell.length_c   1.000
_cell.angle_alpha   90.00
_cell.angle_beta   90.00
_cell.angle_gamma   90.00
#
_symmetry.space_group_name_H-M   'P 1'
#
loop_
_entity.id
_entity.type
_entity.pdbx_description
1 polymer ?
#
loop_
_entity_poly.entity_id
_entity_poly.type
_entity_poly.pdbx_seq_one_letter_code
_entity_poly.pdbx_strand_id
1 'polypeptide(L)'
;SGLGRVCRGYKHLDKCTHQIAPLEVKYQLRNGDTRTLFHCNCTRRLVRFLRRARDLSDAEVAVLANCIGTDCFVLELPSDCSPGKGPQHDCITAPRAVLVPAQHLKKTLRRWGPPHATSTAECRDWKIQDSGGTL
;
A
#
# COMPACT_ATOMS: atom_id res chain seq x y z
N SER A 1 26.11 4.64 -10.47
CA SER A 1 25.39 3.97 -9.38
C SER A 1 24.60 5.01 -8.61
N GLY A 2 23.29 4.85 -8.43
CA GLY A 2 22.48 5.82 -7.68
C GLY A 2 20.98 5.68 -7.98
N LEU A 3 20.34 4.85 -7.18
CA LEU A 3 18.95 4.40 -7.21
C LEU A 3 17.96 5.55 -6.89
N GLY A 4 17.82 6.54 -7.78
CA GLY A 4 17.09 7.80 -7.49
C GLY A 4 15.85 8.09 -8.33
N ARG A 5 15.36 7.15 -9.15
CA ARG A 5 14.05 7.30 -9.78
C ARG A 5 13.01 6.67 -8.87
N VAL A 6 12.40 7.50 -8.03
CA VAL A 6 11.08 7.24 -7.44
C VAL A 6 10.20 6.72 -8.57
N CYS A 7 9.89 5.42 -8.54
CA CYS A 7 9.05 4.79 -9.56
C CYS A 7 7.79 5.64 -9.70
N ARG A 8 7.42 6.04 -10.92
CA ARG A 8 6.24 6.91 -11.11
C ARG A 8 4.96 6.30 -10.53
N GLY A 9 4.89 4.96 -10.47
CA GLY A 9 3.82 4.23 -9.79
C GLY A 9 3.80 4.44 -8.27
N TYR A 10 4.95 4.55 -7.60
CA TYR A 10 5.03 4.78 -6.15
C TYR A 10 4.55 6.16 -5.73
N LYS A 11 4.71 7.21 -6.56
CA LYS A 11 4.14 8.54 -6.25
C LYS A 11 2.63 8.51 -5.98
N HIS A 12 1.91 7.52 -6.52
CA HIS A 12 0.49 7.32 -6.24
C HIS A 12 0.22 6.62 -4.90
N LEU A 13 1.20 5.84 -4.42
CA LEU A 13 1.18 5.17 -3.12
C LEU A 13 1.69 6.07 -2.00
N ASP A 14 2.65 6.96 -2.25
CA ASP A 14 3.15 7.93 -1.26
C ASP A 14 2.04 8.85 -0.75
N LYS A 15 1.04 9.14 -1.59
CA LYS A 15 -0.15 9.93 -1.22
C LYS A 15 -1.18 9.12 -0.41
N CYS A 16 -0.93 7.84 -0.16
CA CYS A 16 -1.83 7.01 0.62
C CYS A 16 -1.61 7.27 2.11
N THR A 17 -2.52 8.00 2.73
CA THR A 17 -2.50 8.24 4.19
C THR A 17 -2.69 6.96 5.01
N HIS A 18 -3.26 5.92 4.38
CA HIS A 18 -3.61 4.65 5.00
C HIS A 18 -2.73 3.51 4.46
N GLN A 19 -1.61 3.28 5.14
CA GLN A 19 -0.69 2.18 4.90
C GLN A 19 -0.25 1.54 6.22
N ILE A 20 0.13 0.26 6.14
CA ILE A 20 0.70 -0.54 7.23
C ILE A 20 1.99 -1.16 6.70
N ALA A 21 3.12 -0.74 7.26
CA ALA A 21 4.45 -1.19 6.88
C ALA A 21 4.64 -2.69 7.19
N PRO A 22 5.66 -3.35 6.62
CA PRO A 22 5.98 -4.73 6.94
C PRO A 22 6.16 -4.92 8.46
N LEU A 23 5.56 -5.97 9.02
CA LEU A 23 5.62 -6.31 10.44
C LEU A 23 5.01 -5.26 11.41
N GLU A 24 4.47 -4.15 10.89
CA GLU A 24 3.80 -3.11 11.69
C GLU A 24 2.42 -3.57 12.16
N VAL A 25 2.01 -3.09 13.33
CA VAL A 25 0.63 -3.18 13.82
C VAL A 25 -0.01 -1.80 13.72
N LYS A 26 -1.08 -1.67 12.94
CA LYS A 26 -1.83 -0.42 12.78
C LYS A 26 -3.27 -0.71 12.43
N TYR A 27 -4.20 0.18 12.83
CA TYR A 27 -5.64 -0.02 12.64
C TYR A 27 -6.12 -1.38 13.19
N GLN A 28 -5.52 -1.83 14.29
CA GLN A 28 -5.78 -3.13 14.92
C GLN A 28 -5.50 -4.35 14.01
N LEU A 29 -4.69 -4.17 12.96
CA LEU A 29 -4.24 -5.22 12.06
C LEU A 29 -2.71 -5.32 12.11
N ARG A 30 -2.18 -6.53 12.33
CA ARG A 30 -0.76 -6.82 12.19
C ARG A 30 -0.45 -7.21 10.75
N ASN A 31 0.48 -6.52 10.11
CA ASN A 31 0.97 -6.91 8.79
C ASN A 31 1.99 -8.06 8.93
N GLY A 32 1.60 -9.28 8.58
CA GLY A 32 2.49 -10.44 8.54
C GLY A 32 3.30 -10.57 7.24
N ASP A 33 3.04 -9.73 6.24
CA ASP A 33 3.75 -9.74 4.96
C ASP A 33 5.07 -8.93 5.09
N THR A 34 6.07 -9.29 4.30
CA THR A 34 7.30 -8.51 4.13
C THR A 34 7.09 -7.28 3.25
N ARG A 35 5.90 -7.17 2.63
CA ARG A 35 5.45 -6.06 1.79
C ARG A 35 4.51 -5.12 2.55
N THR A 36 4.46 -3.85 2.14
CA THR A 36 3.55 -2.86 2.70
C THR A 36 2.12 -3.12 2.27
N LEU A 37 1.20 -3.13 3.22
CA LEU A 37 -0.24 -3.14 2.96
C LEU A 37 -0.74 -1.72 2.75
N PHE A 38 -1.52 -1.51 1.69
CA PHE A 38 -2.14 -0.23 1.39
C PHE A 38 -3.66 -0.34 1.41
N HIS A 39 -4.34 0.78 1.66
CA HIS A 39 -5.78 0.83 1.53
C HIS A 39 -6.23 0.47 0.11
N CYS A 40 -7.34 -0.26 -0.03
CA CYS A 40 -7.81 -0.75 -1.33
C CYS A 40 -8.07 0.36 -2.35
N ASN A 41 -8.48 1.56 -1.91
CA ASN A 41 -8.62 2.71 -2.82
C ASN A 41 -7.28 3.18 -3.40
N CYS A 42 -6.18 3.08 -2.64
CA CYS A 42 -4.85 3.43 -3.10
C CYS A 42 -4.34 2.42 -4.14
N THR A 43 -4.51 1.12 -3.88
CA THR A 43 -4.14 0.08 -4.86
C THR A 43 -4.99 0.15 -6.13
N ARG A 44 -6.28 0.53 -6.04
CA ARG A 44 -7.12 0.81 -7.22
C ARG A 44 -6.64 2.04 -8.01
N ARG A 45 -6.20 3.11 -7.33
CA ARG A 45 -5.60 4.29 -7.98
C ARG A 45 -4.33 3.91 -8.73
N LEU A 46 -3.46 3.11 -8.11
CA LEU A 46 -2.26 2.58 -8.74
C LEU A 46 -2.60 1.77 -9.99
N VAL A 47 -3.56 0.84 -9.91
CA VAL A 47 -3.97 0.03 -11.08
C VAL A 47 -4.47 0.92 -12.24
N ARG A 48 -5.23 1.98 -11.95
CA ARG A 48 -5.66 2.94 -12.98
C ARG A 48 -4.49 3.66 -13.64
N PHE A 49 -3.45 4.01 -12.87
CA PHE A 49 -2.21 4.56 -13.40
C PHE A 49 -1.48 3.55 -14.28
N LEU A 50 -1.23 2.34 -13.76
CA LEU A 50 -0.52 1.27 -14.48
C LEU A 50 -1.22 0.95 -15.82
N ARG A 51 -2.54 0.95 -15.88
CA ARG A 51 -3.27 0.71 -17.14
C ARG A 51 -3.06 1.80 -18.21
N ARG A 52 -2.71 3.01 -17.81
CA ARG A 52 -2.53 4.17 -18.71
C ARG A 52 -1.05 4.43 -19.02
N ALA A 53 -0.15 4.00 -18.14
CA ALA A 53 1.27 4.13 -18.32
C ALA A 53 1.73 3.36 -19.58
N ARG A 54 2.54 4.02 -20.41
CA ARG A 54 3.12 3.44 -21.62
C ARG A 54 4.64 3.29 -21.52
N ASP A 55 5.23 3.79 -20.44
CA ASP A 55 6.66 4.06 -20.28
C ASP A 55 7.25 3.49 -18.98
N LEU A 56 6.55 2.61 -18.27
CA LEU A 56 7.11 1.90 -17.12
C LEU A 56 8.07 0.81 -17.61
N SER A 57 9.28 0.80 -17.07
CA SER A 57 10.24 -0.28 -17.30
C SER A 57 9.87 -1.54 -16.50
N ASP A 58 10.30 -2.71 -16.97
CA ASP A 58 10.10 -3.97 -16.24
C ASP A 58 10.70 -3.94 -14.83
N ALA A 59 11.82 -3.24 -14.66
CA ALA A 59 12.46 -3.03 -13.36
C ALA A 59 11.57 -2.22 -12.41
N GLU A 60 10.92 -1.17 -12.90
CA GLU A 60 9.97 -0.37 -12.11
C GLU A 60 8.76 -1.20 -11.66
N VAL A 61 8.23 -2.05 -12.55
CA VAL A 61 7.12 -2.95 -12.21
C VAL A 61 7.55 -4.04 -11.24
N ALA A 62 8.79 -4.57 -11.37
CA ALA A 62 9.36 -5.54 -10.46
C ALA A 62 9.47 -4.99 -9.04
N VAL A 63 9.98 -3.76 -8.89
CA VAL A 63 10.05 -3.09 -7.59
C VAL A 63 8.63 -2.94 -7.02
N LEU A 64 7.65 -2.49 -7.82
CA LEU A 64 6.23 -2.40 -7.41
C LEU A 64 5.68 -3.73 -6.89
N ALA A 65 5.92 -4.83 -7.58
CA ALA A 65 5.48 -6.15 -7.17
C ALA A 65 6.17 -6.64 -5.88
N ASN A 66 7.39 -6.18 -5.61
CA ASN A 66 8.15 -6.57 -4.42
C ASN A 66 7.84 -5.74 -3.17
N CYS A 67 7.29 -4.52 -3.27
CA CYS A 67 6.91 -3.75 -2.08
C CYS A 67 5.44 -3.81 -1.70
N ILE A 68 4.54 -4.14 -2.63
CA ILE A 68 3.10 -4.01 -2.39
C ILE A 68 2.52 -5.37 -2.04
N GLY A 69 1.88 -5.45 -0.88
CA GLY A 69 1.18 -6.64 -0.44
C GLY A 69 0.20 -7.13 -1.50
N THR A 70 0.05 -8.46 -1.58
CA THR A 70 -0.88 -9.04 -2.55
C THR A 70 -2.35 -8.89 -2.12
N ASP A 71 -2.55 -8.43 -0.88
CA ASP A 71 -3.82 -8.02 -0.30
C ASP A 71 -3.79 -6.51 0.01
N CYS A 72 -4.97 -5.92 0.09
CA CYS A 72 -5.17 -4.54 0.54
C CYS A 72 -6.05 -4.55 1.78
N PHE A 73 -6.25 -3.40 2.41
CA PHE A 73 -7.21 -3.30 3.51
C PHE A 73 -8.27 -2.23 3.28
N VAL A 74 -9.43 -2.40 3.90
CA VAL A 74 -10.45 -1.38 4.08
C VAL A 74 -10.54 -1.01 5.55
N LEU A 75 -10.89 0.24 5.85
CA LEU A 75 -11.17 0.67 7.22
C LEU A 75 -12.67 0.60 7.46
N GLU A 76 -13.07 -0.19 8.45
CA GLU A 76 -14.44 -0.36 8.87
C GLU A 76 -14.63 0.22 10.27
N LEU A 77 -15.77 0.87 10.50
CA LEU A 77 -16.17 1.28 11.84
C LEU A 77 -16.86 0.07 12.51
N PRO A 78 -16.49 -0.27 13.75
CA PRO A 78 -17.20 -1.28 14.54
C PRO A 78 -18.72 -1.04 14.56
N SER A 79 -19.47 -2.07 14.16
CA SER A 79 -20.92 -2.08 14.04
C SER A 79 -21.67 -1.86 15.37
N ASP A 80 -20.99 -2.04 16.49
CA ASP A 80 -21.57 -1.86 17.84
C ASP A 80 -21.74 -0.38 18.22
N CYS A 81 -21.30 0.55 17.36
CA CYS A 81 -21.51 1.99 17.49
C CYS A 81 -22.51 2.46 16.43
N SER A 82 -23.78 2.13 16.63
CA SER A 82 -24.86 2.64 15.77
C SER A 82 -25.24 4.07 16.21
N PRO A 83 -25.18 5.10 15.33
CA PRO A 83 -25.72 6.40 15.65
C PRO A 83 -27.25 6.28 15.75
N GLY A 84 -27.78 6.14 16.97
CA GLY A 84 -29.22 6.23 17.21
C GLY A 84 -29.86 5.30 18.24
N LYS A 85 -29.12 4.47 19.00
CA LYS A 85 -29.72 3.64 20.06
C LYS A 85 -28.83 3.57 21.31
N GLY A 86 -29.27 4.23 22.38
CA GLY A 86 -28.80 4.01 23.77
C GLY A 86 -27.76 5.00 24.30
N PRO A 87 -27.55 5.02 25.64
CA PRO A 87 -26.73 6.04 26.32
C PRO A 87 -25.33 6.05 25.73
N GLN A 88 -24.93 7.22 25.24
CA GLN A 88 -23.61 7.46 24.68
C GLN A 88 -22.57 7.34 25.80
N HIS A 89 -22.07 6.13 26.03
CA HIS A 89 -20.71 5.99 26.51
C HIS A 89 -19.81 6.45 25.37
N ASP A 90 -18.90 7.37 25.65
CA ASP A 90 -17.94 7.94 24.71
C ASP A 90 -17.28 6.85 23.85
N CYS A 91 -17.86 6.61 22.68
CA CYS A 91 -17.36 5.60 21.77
C CYS A 91 -16.21 6.23 20.97
N ILE A 92 -15.03 6.28 21.60
CA ILE A 92 -13.77 6.55 20.91
C ILE A 92 -13.46 5.29 20.09
N THR A 93 -14.18 5.13 18.99
CA THR A 93 -14.10 3.91 18.19
C THR A 93 -13.08 4.10 17.09
N ALA A 94 -11.87 3.60 17.32
CA ALA A 94 -10.83 3.57 16.29
C ALA A 94 -11.26 2.65 15.14
N PRO A 95 -11.08 3.07 13.87
CA PRO A 95 -11.41 2.22 12.73
C PRO A 95 -10.53 0.95 12.72
N ARG A 96 -11.15 -0.18 12.35
CA ARG A 96 -10.46 -1.47 12.22
C ARG A 96 -10.13 -1.74 10.75
N ALA A 97 -8.91 -2.17 10.48
CA ALA A 97 -8.55 -2.63 9.15
C ALA A 97 -9.02 -4.07 8.92
N VAL A 98 -9.62 -4.32 7.76
CA VAL A 98 -10.00 -5.65 7.28
C VAL A 98 -9.24 -5.95 6.00
N LEU A 99 -8.51 -7.08 5.99
CA LEU A 99 -7.78 -7.54 4.81
C LEU A 99 -8.75 -8.01 3.72
N VAL A 100 -8.45 -7.60 2.48
CA VAL A 100 -9.22 -7.92 1.29
C VAL A 100 -8.26 -8.35 0.19
N PRO A 101 -8.52 -9.48 -0.52
CA PRO A 101 -7.71 -9.87 -1.67
C PRO A 101 -7.67 -8.79 -2.75
N ALA A 102 -6.48 -8.29 -3.08
CA ALA A 102 -6.31 -7.25 -4.09
C ALA A 102 -6.27 -7.84 -5.51
N GLN A 103 -7.36 -8.50 -5.93
CA GLN A 103 -7.43 -9.18 -7.24
C GLN A 103 -7.14 -8.23 -8.42
N HIS A 104 -7.57 -6.97 -8.33
CA HIS A 104 -7.30 -5.95 -9.34
C HIS A 104 -5.80 -5.69 -9.51
N LEU A 105 -5.06 -5.66 -8.40
CA LEU A 105 -3.62 -5.47 -8.38
C LEU A 105 -2.91 -6.72 -8.92
N LYS A 106 -3.26 -7.90 -8.38
CA LYS A 106 -2.73 -9.20 -8.81
C LYS A 106 -2.85 -9.39 -10.33
N LYS A 107 -4.04 -9.15 -10.90
CA LYS A 107 -4.28 -9.27 -12.35
C LYS A 107 -3.47 -8.27 -13.16
N THR A 108 -3.36 -7.03 -12.66
CA THR A 108 -2.63 -5.98 -13.39
C THR A 108 -1.15 -6.28 -13.39
N LEU A 109 -0.53 -6.59 -12.24
CA LEU A 109 0.90 -6.90 -12.15
C LEU A 109 1.28 -8.13 -12.99
N ARG A 110 0.46 -9.20 -13.01
CA ARG A 110 0.71 -10.37 -13.87
C ARG A 110 0.74 -10.03 -15.36
N ARG A 111 -0.06 -9.06 -15.82
CA ARG A 111 -0.08 -8.64 -17.24
C ARG A 111 1.25 -8.04 -17.69
N TRP A 112 2.02 -7.46 -16.78
CA TRP A 112 3.33 -6.89 -17.06
C TRP A 112 4.46 -7.93 -17.01
N GLY A 113 4.13 -9.22 -16.89
CA GLY A 113 5.09 -10.32 -16.82
C GLY A 113 5.61 -10.56 -15.38
N PRO A 114 6.09 -11.78 -15.08
CA PRO A 114 6.87 -12.00 -13.88
C PRO A 114 8.14 -11.13 -13.96
N PRO A 115 8.57 -10.49 -12.87
CA PRO A 115 9.84 -9.78 -12.88
C PRO A 115 10.93 -10.76 -13.29
N HIS A 116 11.69 -10.44 -14.34
CA HIS A 116 12.91 -11.19 -14.66
C HIS A 116 13.78 -11.21 -13.40
N ALA A 117 14.06 -12.42 -12.91
CA ALA A 117 14.58 -12.73 -11.57
C ALA A 117 16.03 -12.30 -11.33
N THR A 118 16.50 -11.23 -11.97
CA THR A 118 17.86 -10.68 -11.80
C THR A 118 17.88 -9.35 -11.04
N SER A 119 16.72 -8.78 -10.70
CA SER A 119 16.66 -7.54 -9.92
C SER A 119 16.58 -7.84 -8.41
N THR A 120 17.68 -7.59 -7.71
CA THR A 120 17.75 -7.45 -6.23
C THR A 120 17.02 -6.19 -5.75
N ALA A 121 15.87 -5.86 -6.36
CA ALA A 121 15.05 -4.71 -6.02
C ALA A 121 14.43 -4.93 -4.64
N GLU A 122 15.18 -4.55 -3.61
CA GLU A 122 14.69 -4.48 -2.25
C GLU A 122 13.78 -3.27 -2.10
N CYS A 123 12.70 -3.45 -1.34
CA CYS A 123 11.81 -2.35 -0.98
C CYS A 123 12.45 -1.35 0.02
N ARG A 124 13.69 -1.61 0.44
CA ARG A 124 14.32 -0.90 1.55
C ARG A 124 14.57 0.57 1.21
N ASP A 125 14.08 1.41 2.10
CA ASP A 125 14.31 2.85 2.23
C ASP A 125 14.00 3.76 1.05
N TRP A 126 12.76 3.73 0.57
CA TRP A 126 12.19 4.88 -0.13
C TRP A 126 11.75 6.01 0.83
N LYS A 127 11.66 5.75 2.14
CA LYS A 127 11.19 6.73 3.13
C LYS A 127 12.31 7.58 3.76
N ILE A 128 13.58 7.20 3.61
CA ILE A 128 14.73 8.01 4.09
C ILE A 128 15.15 9.00 3.00
N GLN A 129 14.28 9.95 2.63
CA GLN A 129 14.71 11.19 1.97
C GLN A 129 13.87 12.43 2.36
N ASP A 130 12.94 12.34 3.32
CA ASP A 130 12.15 13.51 3.77
C ASP A 130 12.45 13.97 5.21
N SER A 131 13.47 13.40 5.86
CA SER A 131 13.94 13.89 7.17
C SER A 131 15.29 14.59 7.02
N GLY A 132 15.28 15.69 6.27
CA GLY A 132 16.42 16.58 6.09
C GLY A 132 15.98 18.03 6.18
N GLY A 133 15.86 18.53 7.41
CA GLY A 133 15.50 19.91 7.71
C GLY A 133 15.56 20.20 9.21
N THR A 134 16.71 19.91 9.82
CA THR A 134 17.08 20.45 11.13
C THR A 134 17.53 21.90 10.94
N LEU A 135 16.77 22.85 11.49
CA LEU A 135 17.20 23.94 12.39
C LEU A 135 16.00 24.84 12.71
#